data_AF-A0A8I2YIP2-F1
#
_entry.id   AF-A0A8I2YIP2-F1
#
_cell.length_a   1.000
_cell.length_b   1.000
_cell.length_c   1.000
_cell.angle_alpha   90.00
_cell.angle_beta   90.00
_cell.angle_gamma   90.00
#
_symmetry.space_group_name_H-M   'P 1'
#
loop_
_entity.id
_entity.type
_entity.pdbx_description
1 polymer ?
#
loop_
_entity_poly.entity_id
_entity_poly.type
_entity_poly.pdbx_seq_one_letter_code
_entity_poly.pdbx_strand_id
1 'polypeptide(L)'
;MLPTLVRRQFTGLIPPKIATPSHLSAGSGAGLAPLVNFYSKLPKGRAPPATFDPEKKALNRLGLTLLFFFGVGYTIDYNMHLKYHKNHPH
;
A
#
# COMPACT_ATOMS: atom_id res chain seq x y z
N MET A 1 -63.95 -18.54 21.17
CA MET A 1 -62.55 -18.91 21.51
C MET A 1 -61.86 -19.69 20.38
N LEU A 2 -62.04 -19.30 19.10
CA LEU A 2 -61.40 -19.95 17.94
C LEU A 2 -60.14 -19.29 17.31
N PRO A 3 -59.73 -18.04 17.64
CA PRO A 3 -58.66 -17.38 16.85
C PRO A 3 -57.26 -17.97 17.09
N THR A 4 -57.05 -18.68 18.20
CA THR A 4 -55.75 -19.26 18.56
C THR A 4 -55.42 -20.54 17.79
N LEU A 5 -56.43 -21.34 17.41
CA LEU A 5 -56.25 -22.58 16.64
C LEU A 5 -55.86 -22.28 15.19
N VAL A 6 -56.55 -21.34 14.55
CA VAL A 6 -56.23 -20.88 13.18
C VAL A 6 -54.81 -20.30 13.14
N ARG A 7 -54.42 -19.48 14.12
CA ARG A 7 -53.05 -18.94 14.21
C ARG A 7 -51.98 -20.02 14.34
N ARG A 8 -52.24 -21.11 15.07
CA ARG A 8 -51.32 -22.26 15.21
C ARG A 8 -51.14 -23.07 13.93
N GLN A 9 -52.14 -23.11 13.05
CA GLN A 9 -51.99 -23.74 11.73
C GLN A 9 -51.06 -22.94 10.81
N PHE A 10 -50.96 -21.62 11.02
CA PHE A 10 -50.10 -20.73 10.23
C PHE A 10 -48.72 -20.44 10.86
N THR A 11 -48.43 -20.92 12.09
CA THR A 11 -47.15 -20.65 12.77
C THR A 11 -45.93 -21.34 12.15
N GLY A 12 -46.11 -22.31 11.25
CA GLY A 12 -45.02 -22.92 10.48
C GLY A 12 -44.85 -22.36 9.06
N LEU A 13 -45.77 -21.51 8.60
CA LEU A 13 -45.74 -20.93 7.25
C LEU A 13 -44.73 -19.78 7.15
N ILE A 14 -44.58 -19.04 8.26
CA ILE A 14 -43.58 -17.99 8.38
C ILE A 14 -42.37 -18.62 9.04
N PRO A 15 -41.24 -18.79 8.33
CA PRO A 15 -40.06 -19.33 8.93
C PRO A 15 -39.65 -18.45 10.13
N PRO A 16 -39.17 -19.05 11.23
CA PRO A 16 -38.63 -18.28 12.35
C PRO A 16 -37.49 -17.39 11.85
N LYS A 17 -37.06 -16.41 12.65
CA LYS A 17 -35.94 -15.54 12.29
C LYS A 17 -34.62 -16.33 12.28
N ILE A 18 -34.42 -17.13 11.25
CA ILE A 18 -33.15 -17.78 10.91
C ILE A 18 -32.20 -16.68 10.46
N ALA A 19 -30.92 -16.82 10.83
CA ALA A 19 -29.87 -15.98 10.26
C ALA A 19 -30.02 -15.97 8.73
N THR A 20 -29.73 -14.83 8.11
CA THR A 20 -29.86 -14.58 6.67
C THR A 20 -29.51 -15.85 5.88
N PRO A 21 -30.42 -16.39 5.03
CA PRO A 21 -30.24 -17.72 4.42
C PRO A 21 -28.94 -17.86 3.62
N SER A 22 -28.37 -16.72 3.20
CA SER A 22 -27.03 -16.56 2.64
C SER A 22 -25.91 -17.16 3.50
N HIS A 23 -26.05 -17.18 4.83
CA HIS A 23 -25.06 -17.79 5.74
C HIS A 23 -25.26 -19.29 5.96
N LEU A 24 -26.47 -19.81 5.70
CA LEU A 24 -26.79 -21.23 5.87
C LEU A 24 -26.32 -22.07 4.68
N SER A 25 -26.30 -21.47 3.48
CA SER A 25 -25.85 -22.14 2.25
C SER A 25 -24.33 -22.11 2.04
N ALA A 26 -23.57 -21.43 2.90
CA ALA A 26 -22.13 -21.48 2.87
C ALA A 26 -21.69 -22.88 3.34
N GLY A 27 -21.25 -23.73 2.40
CA GLY A 27 -20.71 -25.05 2.73
C GLY A 27 -19.67 -24.97 3.85
N SER A 28 -19.61 -26.00 4.70
CA SER A 28 -18.73 -26.05 5.88
C SER A 28 -17.34 -25.49 5.57
N GLY A 29 -16.98 -24.36 6.19
CA GLY A 29 -15.67 -23.71 6.05
C GLY A 29 -15.61 -22.46 5.14
N ALA A 30 -16.59 -22.19 4.28
CA ALA A 30 -16.56 -21.01 3.40
C ALA A 30 -16.58 -19.67 4.18
N GLY A 31 -17.27 -19.63 5.34
CA GLY A 31 -17.26 -18.48 6.24
C GLY A 31 -15.97 -18.31 7.05
N LEU A 32 -15.11 -19.33 7.10
CA LEU A 32 -13.88 -19.31 7.89
C LEU A 32 -12.65 -18.91 7.07
N ALA A 33 -12.69 -19.04 5.75
CA ALA A 33 -11.58 -18.65 4.87
C ALA A 33 -11.15 -17.17 5.04
N PRO A 34 -12.06 -16.18 5.20
CA PRO A 34 -11.68 -14.80 5.49
C PRO A 34 -10.98 -14.64 6.85
N LEU A 35 -11.39 -15.41 7.86
CA LEU A 35 -10.77 -15.40 9.19
C LEU A 35 -9.37 -16.00 9.16
N VAL A 36 -9.20 -17.14 8.49
CA VAL A 36 -7.88 -17.76 8.33
C VAL A 36 -6.94 -16.84 7.54
N ASN A 37 -7.43 -16.20 6.47
CA ASN A 37 -6.66 -15.23 5.69
C ASN A 37 -6.27 -14.00 6.52
N PHE A 38 -7.18 -13.52 7.37
CA PHE A 38 -6.90 -12.44 8.33
C PHE A 38 -5.77 -12.83 9.27
N TYR A 39 -5.91 -13.93 10.02
CA TYR A 39 -4.89 -14.38 10.97
C TYR A 39 -3.56 -14.78 10.32
N SER A 40 -3.60 -15.28 9.08
CA SER A 40 -2.39 -15.61 8.31
C SER A 40 -1.55 -14.37 7.96
N LYS A 41 -2.21 -13.23 7.74
CA LYS A 41 -1.58 -11.96 7.35
C LYS A 41 -1.20 -11.05 8.52
N LEU A 42 -1.49 -11.44 9.76
CA LEU A 42 -0.99 -10.70 10.91
C LEU A 42 0.54 -10.64 10.82
N PRO A 43 1.15 -9.46 11.01
CA PRO A 43 2.60 -9.33 11.00
C PRO A 43 3.21 -10.31 12.01
N LYS A 44 3.92 -11.32 11.51
CA LYS A 44 4.62 -12.29 12.35
C LYS A 44 6.05 -11.80 12.52
N GLY A 45 6.42 -11.50 13.75
CA GLY A 45 7.77 -11.05 14.07
C GLY A 45 8.04 -9.60 13.68
N ARG A 46 9.30 -9.21 13.76
CA ARG A 46 9.76 -7.84 13.48
C ARG A 46 9.66 -7.57 11.99
N ALA A 47 9.03 -6.46 11.61
CA ALA A 47 8.96 -6.02 10.23
C ALA A 47 10.37 -5.90 9.64
N PRO A 48 10.60 -6.36 8.39
CA PRO A 48 11.88 -6.15 7.73
C PRO A 48 12.18 -4.64 7.64
N PRO A 49 13.44 -4.21 7.81
CA PRO A 49 13.80 -2.80 7.76
C PRO A 49 13.53 -2.27 6.34
N ALA A 50 12.49 -1.45 6.20
CA ALA A 50 12.22 -0.74 4.95
C ALA A 50 13.41 0.18 4.66
N THR A 51 14.18 -0.13 3.62
CA THR A 51 15.33 0.69 3.21
C THR A 51 15.32 1.00 1.73
N PHE A 52 14.16 1.42 1.24
CA PHE A 52 14.08 2.15 -0.02
C PHE A 52 13.02 3.24 0.12
N ASP A 53 13.47 4.43 0.53
CA ASP A 53 12.69 5.67 0.48
C ASP A 53 12.87 6.29 -0.93
N PRO A 54 11.91 6.12 -1.86
CA PRO A 54 12.03 6.68 -3.21
C PRO A 54 12.12 8.21 -3.19
N GLU A 55 11.42 8.86 -2.26
CA GLU A 55 11.33 10.32 -2.17
C GLU A 55 12.66 10.97 -1.73
N LYS A 56 13.32 10.42 -0.71
CA LYS A 56 14.59 10.97 -0.19
C LYS A 56 15.77 10.76 -1.14
N LYS A 57 15.75 9.73 -1.97
CA LYS A 57 16.83 9.42 -2.94
C LYS A 57 16.69 10.17 -4.28
N ALA A 58 15.52 10.69 -4.62
CA ALA A 58 15.32 11.38 -5.90
C ALA A 58 16.02 12.75 -5.92
N LEU A 59 15.79 13.57 -4.88
CA LEU A 59 16.41 14.90 -4.77
C LEU A 59 17.94 14.80 -4.59
N ASN A 60 18.41 13.84 -3.79
CA ASN A 60 19.85 13.61 -3.60
C ASN A 60 20.55 13.18 -4.90
N ARG A 61 19.90 12.35 -5.73
CA ARG A 61 20.47 11.93 -7.02
C ARG A 61 20.59 13.08 -8.00
N LEU A 62 19.54 13.90 -8.16
CA LEU A 62 19.59 15.05 -9.05
C LEU A 62 20.61 16.10 -8.59
N GLY A 63 20.67 16.39 -7.28
CA GLY A 63 21.67 17.29 -6.71
C GLY A 63 23.11 16.81 -6.95
N LEU A 64 23.37 15.52 -6.74
CA LEU A 64 24.68 14.93 -6.99
C LEU A 64 25.06 14.97 -8.49
N THR A 65 24.11 14.69 -9.37
CA THR A 65 24.31 14.77 -10.83
C THR A 65 24.62 16.20 -11.27
N LEU A 66 23.87 17.19 -10.78
CA LEU A 66 24.13 18.60 -11.06
C LEU A 66 25.52 19.03 -10.58
N LEU A 67 25.87 18.69 -9.33
CA LEU A 67 27.19 18.98 -8.78
C LEU A 67 28.31 18.36 -9.62
N PHE A 68 28.14 17.12 -10.08
CA PHE A 68 29.09 16.43 -10.93
C PHE A 68 29.31 17.19 -12.26
N PHE A 69 28.24 17.53 -12.97
CA PHE A 69 28.36 18.25 -14.24
C PHE A 69 28.95 19.65 -14.07
N PHE A 70 28.59 20.37 -12.99
CA PHE A 70 29.20 21.66 -12.68
C PHE A 70 30.70 21.52 -12.37
N GLY A 71 31.11 20.53 -11.59
CA GLY A 71 32.52 20.31 -11.27
C GLY A 71 33.35 19.95 -12.50
N VAL A 72 32.83 19.06 -13.36
CA VAL A 72 33.49 18.68 -14.63
C VAL A 72 33.55 19.88 -15.58
N GLY A 73 32.44 20.59 -15.77
CA GLY A 73 32.36 21.78 -16.63
C GLY A 73 33.33 22.87 -16.19
N TYR A 74 33.37 23.19 -14.89
CA TYR A 74 34.31 24.17 -14.33
C TYR A 74 35.76 23.75 -14.52
N THR A 75 36.08 22.46 -14.37
CA THR A 75 37.46 21.97 -14.59
C THR A 75 37.89 22.15 -16.04
N ILE A 76 37.00 21.86 -16.99
CA ILE A 76 37.25 22.04 -18.43
C ILE A 76 37.42 23.53 -18.75
N ASP A 77 36.50 24.38 -18.28
CA ASP A 77 36.52 25.82 -18.50
C ASP A 77 37.76 26.47 -17.86
N TYR A 78 38.15 26.02 -16.67
CA TYR A 78 39.39 26.46 -16.05
C TYR A 78 40.61 26.10 -16.90
N ASN A 79 40.63 24.89 -17.45
CA ASN A 79 41.74 24.41 -18.28
C ASN A 79 41.81 25.10 -19.64
N MET A 80 40.69 25.47 -20.25
CA MET A 80 40.64 26.02 -21.61
C MET A 80 40.60 27.54 -21.65
N HIS A 81 39.96 28.16 -20.66
CA HIS A 81 39.68 29.58 -20.63
C HIS A 81 40.38 30.23 -19.43
N LEU A 82 39.87 30.03 -18.20
CA LEU A 82 40.20 30.90 -17.06
C LEU A 82 41.69 30.97 -16.75
N LYS A 83 42.45 29.88 -16.90
CA LYS A 83 43.89 29.89 -16.58
C LYS A 83 44.73 30.73 -17.54
N TYR A 84 44.23 31.03 -18.74
CA TYR A 84 44.94 31.82 -19.76
C TYR A 84 44.53 33.30 -19.78
N HIS A 85 43.50 33.69 -19.02
CA HIS A 85 43.02 35.08 -18.94
C HIS A 85 43.83 36.00 -18.05
N LYS A 86 44.85 35.50 -17.35
CA LYS A 86 45.65 36.33 -16.43
C LYS A 86 46.77 37.13 -17.11
N ASN A 87 47.09 36.83 -18.38
CA ASN A 87 48.20 37.45 -19.13
C ASN A 87 47.75 38.32 -20.30
N HIS A 88 46.45 38.59 -20.46
CA HIS A 88 45.94 39.52 -21.45
C HIS A 88 45.08 40.57 -20.73
N PRO A 89 45.49 41.85 -20.68
CA PRO A 89 44.58 42.90 -20.25
C PRO A 89 43.40 42.96 -21.22
N HIS A 90 42.19 43.10 -20.68
CA HIS A 90 41.01 43.46 -21.45
C HIS A 90 41.13 44.88 -21.98
#